data_AF-A0A967KNG6-F1
#
_entry.id   AF-A0A967KNG6-F1
#
_cell.length_a   1.000
_cell.length_b   1.000
_cell.length_c   1.000
_cell.angle_alpha   90.00
_cell.angle_beta   90.00
_cell.angle_gamma   90.00
#
_symmetry.space_group_name_H-M   'P 1'
#
loop_
_entity.id
_entity.type
_entity.pdbx_description
1 polymer ?
#
loop_
_entity_poly.entity_id
_entity_poly.type
_entity_poly.pdbx_seq_one_letter_code
_entity_poly.pdbx_strand_id
1 'polypeptide(L)' 'ARAKSGRLIGNLTGLLATLKGLPSAYDKDLQEDKEPSFDAFDTLNTTLPVLSGLIKTLRLQPEKMLAQLDASLFATDMAD' A
#
# COMPACT_ATOMS: atom_id res chain seq x y z
N ALA A 1 -5.85 -0.26 6.24
CA ALA A 1 -4.81 -0.02 5.20
C ALA A 1 -3.40 -0.38 5.69
N ARG A 2 -2.82 0.29 6.69
CA ARG A 2 -1.41 0.06 7.10
C ARG A 2 -1.05 -1.40 7.40
N ALA A 3 -1.79 -2.07 8.30
CA ALA A 3 -1.54 -3.48 8.61
C ALA A 3 -1.79 -4.43 7.43
N LYS A 4 -2.73 -4.07 6.53
CA LYS A 4 -3.03 -4.84 5.32
C LYS A 4 -1.86 -4.83 4.33
N SER A 5 -1.01 -3.80 4.33
CA SER A 5 0.23 -3.79 3.56
C SER A 5 1.15 -4.97 3.93
N GLY A 6 1.36 -5.20 5.23
CA GLY A 6 2.18 -6.34 5.70
C GLY A 6 1.61 -7.69 5.27
N ARG A 7 0.29 -7.85 5.26
CA ARG A 7 -0.38 -9.05 4.75
C ARG A 7 -0.08 -9.29 3.27
N LEU A 8 -0.22 -8.26 2.43
CA LEU A 8 0.05 -8.37 0.99
C LEU A 8 1.53 -8.64 0.68
N ILE A 9 2.45 -8.03 1.46
CA ILE A 9 3.89 -8.33 1.37
C ILE A 9 4.14 -9.80 1.71
N GLY A 10 3.48 -10.32 2.75
CA GLY A 10 3.54 -11.74 3.12
C GLY A 10 3.08 -12.66 2.00
N ASN A 11 1.90 -12.40 1.42
CA ASN A 11 1.35 -13.17 0.31
C ASN A 11 2.30 -13.19 -0.90
N LEU A 12 2.85 -12.03 -1.29
CA LEU A 12 3.82 -11.93 -2.39
C LEU A 12 5.07 -12.75 -2.09
N THR A 13 5.63 -12.60 -0.89
CA THR A 13 6.87 -13.27 -0.50
C THR A 13 6.68 -14.78 -0.44
N GLY A 14 5.55 -15.25 0.08
CA GLY A 14 5.16 -16.66 0.09
C GLY A 14 5.04 -17.23 -1.32
N LEU A 15 4.32 -16.54 -2.22
CA LEU A 15 4.18 -16.98 -3.61
C LEU A 15 5.53 -17.04 -4.35
N LEU A 16 6.39 -16.04 -4.17
CA LEU A 16 7.73 -16.04 -4.75
C LEU A 16 8.57 -17.22 -4.22
N ALA A 17 8.41 -17.59 -2.94
CA ALA A 17 9.08 -18.75 -2.36
C ALA A 17 8.57 -20.07 -2.96
N THR A 18 7.26 -20.22 -3.15
CA THR A 18 6.66 -21.39 -3.83
C THR A 18 7.20 -21.55 -5.26
N LEU A 19 7.32 -20.44 -6.00
CA LEU A 19 7.78 -20.46 -7.39
C LEU A 19 9.30 -20.69 -7.54
N LYS A 20 10.07 -20.50 -6.47
CA LYS A 20 11.53 -20.48 -6.54
C LYS A 20 12.08 -21.86 -6.94
N GLY A 21 12.64 -21.93 -8.14
CA GLY A 21 13.37 -23.12 -8.61
C GLY A 21 12.47 -24.27 -9.07
N LEU A 22 11.17 -24.03 -9.29
CA LEU A 22 10.29 -25.01 -9.91
C LEU A 22 10.80 -25.37 -11.31
N PRO A 23 10.96 -26.67 -11.63
CA PRO A 23 11.27 -27.10 -12.98
C PRO A 23 10.07 -26.84 -13.90
N SER A 24 10.33 -26.69 -15.19
CA SER A 24 9.25 -26.70 -16.19
C SER A 24 8.70 -28.13 -16.36
N ALA A 25 7.43 -28.36 -16.70
CA ALA A 25 6.36 -27.39 -16.98
C ALA A 25 5.37 -27.26 -15.81
N TYR A 26 4.17 -27.84 -15.91
CA TYR A 26 3.19 -27.80 -14.81
C TYR A 26 3.68 -28.61 -13.61
N ASP A 27 3.55 -28.02 -12.43
CA ASP A 27 3.72 -28.67 -11.14
C ASP A 27 2.48 -28.41 -10.25
N LYS A 28 2.15 -29.35 -9.36
CA LYS A 28 1.01 -29.20 -8.44
C LYS A 28 1.21 -28.05 -7.47
N ASP A 29 2.44 -27.69 -7.14
CA ASP A 29 2.79 -26.55 -6.28
C ASP A 29 2.23 -25.22 -6.82
N LEU A 30 2.01 -25.11 -8.14
CA LEU A 30 1.37 -23.95 -8.76
C LEU A 30 -0.09 -23.75 -8.31
N GLN A 31 -0.71 -24.71 -7.63
CA GLN A 31 -2.07 -24.55 -7.11
C GLN A 31 -2.17 -23.59 -5.93
N GLU A 32 -1.05 -23.31 -5.25
CA GLU A 32 -0.92 -22.34 -4.15
C GLU A 32 -1.06 -20.88 -4.59
N ASP A 33 -1.24 -20.62 -5.88
CA ASP A 33 -1.45 -19.28 -6.44
C ASP A 33 -2.79 -18.64 -6.03
N LYS A 34 -3.82 -19.45 -5.84
CA LYS A 34 -5.21 -19.02 -5.66
C LYS A 34 -5.43 -18.28 -4.35
N GLU A 35 -5.03 -18.90 -3.24
CA GLU A 35 -5.23 -18.34 -1.90
C GLU A 35 -4.61 -16.94 -1.73
N PRO A 36 -3.31 -16.71 -2.02
CA PRO A 36 -2.72 -15.38 -1.88
C PRO A 36 -3.31 -14.37 -2.88
N SER A 37 -3.74 -14.81 -4.07
CA SER A 37 -4.35 -13.94 -5.08
C SER A 37 -5.75 -13.49 -4.70
N PHE A 38 -6.60 -14.41 -4.22
CA PHE A 38 -7.95 -14.10 -3.76
C PHE A 38 -7.91 -13.25 -2.50
N ASP A 39 -7.03 -13.56 -1.55
CA ASP A 39 -6.86 -12.73 -0.36
C ASP A 39 -6.38 -11.31 -0.69
N ALA A 40 -5.49 -11.17 -1.68
CA ALA A 40 -5.07 -9.86 -2.15
C ALA A 40 -6.22 -9.08 -2.78
N PHE A 41 -7.02 -9.73 -3.63
CA PHE A 41 -8.21 -9.15 -4.23
C PHE A 41 -9.20 -8.68 -3.16
N ASP A 42 -9.60 -9.54 -2.22
CA ASP A 42 -10.56 -9.21 -1.18
C ASP A 42 -10.06 -8.07 -0.27
N THR A 43 -8.77 -8.10 0.06
CA THR A 43 -8.12 -7.06 0.86
C THR A 43 -8.17 -5.71 0.15
N LEU A 44 -7.86 -5.66 -1.15
CA LEU A 44 -7.88 -4.41 -1.91
C LEU A 44 -9.30 -3.92 -2.17
N ASN A 45 -10.20 -4.83 -2.54
CA ASN A 45 -11.61 -4.54 -2.82
C ASN A 45 -12.34 -3.95 -1.60
N THR A 46 -11.95 -4.36 -0.39
CA THR A 46 -12.48 -3.77 0.85
C THR A 46 -11.74 -2.52 1.29
N THR A 47 -10.41 -2.46 1.13
CA THR A 47 -9.60 -1.34 1.64
C THR A 47 -9.72 -0.08 0.78
N LEU A 48 -9.76 -0.21 -0.54
CA LEU A 48 -9.75 0.94 -1.45
C LEU A 48 -11.00 1.82 -1.34
N PRO A 49 -12.24 1.28 -1.29
CA PRO A 49 -13.43 2.11 -1.09
C PRO A 49 -13.41 2.87 0.25
N VAL A 50 -12.93 2.23 1.32
CA VAL A 50 -12.79 2.88 2.64
C VAL A 50 -11.81 4.05 2.57
N LEU A 51 -10.65 3.87 1.94
CA LEU A 51 -9.67 4.94 1.77
C LEU A 51 -10.22 6.08 0.89
N SER A 52 -10.91 5.75 -0.20
CA SER A 52 -11.57 6.74 -1.04
C SER A 52 -12.59 7.56 -0.25
N GLY A 53 -13.43 6.89 0.55
CA GLY A 53 -14.39 7.55 1.45
C GLY A 53 -13.70 8.47 2.46
N LEU A 54 -12.65 7.98 3.10
CA LEU A 54 -11.86 8.77 4.06
C LEU A 54 -11.35 10.07 3.44
N ILE A 55 -10.70 9.99 2.27
CA ILE A 55 -10.15 11.17 1.59
C ILE A 55 -11.28 12.14 1.18
N LYS A 56 -12.40 11.62 0.66
CA LYS A 56 -13.55 12.45 0.29
C LYS A 56 -14.14 13.23 1.47
N THR A 57 -14.09 12.69 2.67
CA THR A 57 -14.70 13.30 3.85
C THR A 57 -13.68 13.98 4.77
N LEU A 58 -12.39 13.93 4.45
CA LEU A 58 -11.33 14.51 5.26
C LEU A 58 -11.54 16.02 5.37
N ARG A 59 -11.53 16.55 6.60
CA ARG A 59 -11.54 18.00 6.85
C ARG A 59 -10.14 18.46 7.21
N LEU A 60 -9.59 19.34 6.38
CA LEU A 60 -8.33 20.00 6.68
C LEU A 60 -8.55 21.17 7.64
N GLN A 61 -7.50 21.59 8.34
CA GLN A 61 -7.49 22.76 9.22
C GLN A 61 -6.48 23.78 8.68
N PRO A 62 -6.85 24.57 7.65
CA PRO A 62 -5.90 25.42 6.92
C PRO A 62 -5.17 26.40 7.83
N GLU A 63 -5.87 26.99 8.80
CA GLU A 63 -5.26 27.92 9.76
C GLU A 63 -4.15 27.27 10.60
N LYS A 64 -4.38 26.05 11.08
CA LYS A 64 -3.35 25.31 11.82
C LYS A 64 -2.19 24.88 10.92
N MET A 65 -2.47 24.52 9.68
CA MET A 65 -1.43 24.17 8.71
C MET A 65 -0.56 25.38 8.36
N LEU A 66 -1.17 26.55 8.16
CA LEU A 66 -0.47 27.81 7.92
C LEU A 66 0.33 28.27 9.14
N ALA A 67 -0.20 28.10 10.34
CA ALA A 67 0.49 28.46 11.58
C ALA A 67 1.76 27.61 11.86
N GLN A 68 1.97 26.50 11.14
CA GLN A 68 3.20 25.71 11.21
C GLN A 68 4.29 26.19 10.25
N LEU A 69 3.99 27.16 9.37
CA LEU A 69 4.99 27.74 8.48
C LEU A 69 5.86 28.73 9.26
N ASP A 70 7.18 28.53 9.20
CA ASP A 70 8.18 29.40 9.80
C ASP A 70 8.95 30.16 8.71
N ALA A 71 9.39 31.39 9.00
CA ALA A 71 10.15 32.23 8.09
C ALA A 71 11.45 31.58 7.60
N SER A 72 12.07 30.72 8.41
CA SER A 72 13.27 29.95 8.06
C SER A 72 13.07 28.98 6.90
N LEU A 73 11.83 28.57 6.62
CA LEU A 73 11.52 27.70 5.48
C LEU A 73 11.71 28.41 4.13
N PHE A 74 11.69 29.75 4.11
CA PHE A 74 11.87 30.57 2.90
C PHE A 74 13.34 30.98 2.68
N ALA A 75 14.28 30.50 3.50
CA ALA A 75 15.68 30.87 3.40
C ALA A 75 16.31 30.49 2.04
N THR A 76 15.82 29.43 1.39
CA THR A 76 16.23 29.03 0.04
C THR A 76 15.64 29.96 -1.03
N ASP A 77 14.36 30.35 -0.90
CA ASP A 77 13.72 31.27 -1.84
C ASP A 77 14.32 32.68 -1.80
N MET A 78 14.93 33.07 -0.68
CA MET A 78 15.64 34.35 -0.53
C MET A 78 17.08 34.35 -1.07
N ALA A 79 17.66 33.16 -1.29
CA ALA A 79 19.02 33.01 -1.79
C ALA A 79 19.09 32.94 -3.33
N ASP A 80 17.98 32.55 -3.98
CA ASP A 80 17.79 32.53 -5.44
C ASP A 80 17.32 33.89 -5.98
#